data_AF-A0AA38LDF6-F1
#
_entry.id   AF-A0AA38LDF6-F1
#
_cell.length_a   1.000
_cell.length_b   1.000
_cell.length_c   1.000
_cell.angle_alpha   90.00
_cell.angle_beta   90.00
_cell.angle_gamma   90.00
#
_symmetry.space_group_name_H-M   'P 1'
#
loop_
_entity.id
_entity.type
_entity.pdbx_description
1 polymer ?
#
loop_
_entity_poly.entity_id
_entity_poly.type
_entity_poly.pdbx_seq_one_letter_code
_entity_poly.pdbx_strand_id
1 'polypeptide(L)' 'TFVGRPKLASLPLKPVVIEEPFQQWGLDFIGTLNPASSAGHTHVLTATDYFTKWVEAIPVKSTTSEVVCSFIKENILV' A
#
# COMPACT_ATOMS: atom_id res chain seq x y z
N THR A 1 -19.49 9.54 31.11
CA THR A 1 -19.07 8.14 30.92
C THR A 1 -19.22 7.78 29.45
N PHE A 2 -18.13 7.46 28.75
CA PHE A 2 -18.20 7.03 27.34
C PHE A 2 -18.93 5.68 27.26
N VAL A 3 -20.09 5.64 26.64
CA VAL A 3 -20.75 4.37 26.28
C VAL A 3 -20.10 3.90 24.99
N GLY A 4 -19.23 2.89 25.09
CA GLY A 4 -18.57 2.29 23.93
C GLY A 4 -19.61 1.76 22.94
N ARG A 5 -19.36 1.94 21.63
CA ARG A 5 -20.23 1.37 20.60
C ARG A 5 -20.37 -0.15 20.83
N PRO A 6 -21.57 -0.72 20.71
CA PRO A 6 -21.74 -2.16 20.82
C PRO A 6 -20.88 -2.84 19.76
N LYS A 7 -20.07 -3.81 20.21
CA LYS A 7 -19.22 -4.60 19.32
C LYS A 7 -20.13 -5.44 18.44
N LEU A 8 -20.26 -5.10 17.16
CA LEU A 8 -20.97 -5.93 16.20
C LEU A 8 -20.31 -7.32 16.16
N ALA A 9 -21.14 -8.36 16.06
CA ALA A 9 -20.65 -9.71 15.81
C ALA A 9 -19.82 -9.71 14.52
N SER A 10 -18.65 -10.33 14.55
CA SER A 10 -17.79 -10.44 13.37
C SER A 10 -18.50 -11.27 12.30
N LEU A 11 -18.66 -10.70 11.11
CA LEU A 11 -19.12 -11.46 9.95
C LEU A 11 -18.04 -12.47 9.52
N PRO A 12 -18.43 -13.63 8.95
CA PRO A 12 -17.47 -14.58 8.41
C PRO A 12 -16.64 -13.91 7.30
N LEU A 13 -15.31 -14.05 7.39
CA LEU A 13 -14.40 -13.56 6.36
C LEU A 13 -14.53 -14.41 5.09
N LYS A 14 -14.52 -13.74 3.93
CA LYS A 14 -14.47 -14.40 2.62
C LYS A 14 -13.03 -14.35 2.10
N PRO A 15 -12.42 -15.48 1.72
CA PRO A 15 -11.10 -15.47 1.08
C PRO A 15 -11.15 -14.69 -0.23
N VAL A 16 -10.07 -13.96 -0.52
CA VAL A 16 -9.84 -13.38 -1.85
C VAL A 16 -9.16 -14.46 -2.69
N VAL A 17 -9.79 -14.85 -3.80
CA VAL A 17 -9.24 -15.83 -4.75
C VAL A 17 -8.53 -15.06 -5.86
N ILE A 18 -7.26 -15.39 -6.09
CA ILE A 18 -6.40 -14.78 -7.10
C ILE A 18 -5.74 -15.92 -7.87
N GLU A 19 -5.94 -15.93 -9.19
CA GLU A 19 -5.67 -17.08 -10.04
C GLU A 19 -4.45 -16.86 -10.95
N GLU A 20 -4.08 -15.61 -11.22
CA GLU A 20 -2.98 -15.27 -12.11
C GLU A 20 -2.09 -14.11 -11.61
N PRO A 21 -0.81 -14.05 -12.04
CA PRO A 21 0.06 -12.91 -11.79
C PRO A 21 -0.59 -11.60 -12.24
N PHE A 22 -0.41 -10.54 -11.44
CA PHE A 22 -0.85 -9.17 -11.76
C PHE A 22 -2.36 -8.92 -11.78
N GLN A 23 -3.18 -9.91 -11.40
CA GLN A 23 -4.64 -9.76 -11.30
C GLN A 23 -5.06 -8.76 -10.22
N GLN A 24 -4.33 -8.70 -9.10
CA GLN A 24 -4.63 -7.80 -8.00
C GLN A 24 -3.36 -7.42 -7.23
N TRP A 25 -3.29 -6.15 -6.86
CA TRP A 25 -2.18 -5.56 -6.14
C TRP A 25 -2.62 -4.93 -4.83
N GLY A 26 -1.74 -4.99 -3.84
CA GLY A 26 -1.82 -4.17 -2.63
C GLY A 26 -0.81 -3.03 -2.71
N LEU A 27 -1.26 -1.79 -2.56
CA LEU A 27 -0.40 -0.63 -2.44
C LEU A 27 -0.42 -0.11 -1.01
N ASP A 28 0.73 0.29 -0.50
CA ASP A 28 0.85 0.85 0.84
C ASP A 28 1.94 1.92 0.94
N PHE A 29 1.77 2.85 1.89
CA PHE A 29 2.81 3.79 2.28
C PHE A 29 3.40 3.35 3.60
N ILE A 30 4.66 2.92 3.57
CA ILE A 30 5.38 2.55 4.77
C ILE A 30 5.94 3.82 5.42
N GLY A 31 5.26 4.21 6.51
CA GLY A 31 5.75 5.04 7.61
C GLY A 31 6.25 6.43 7.26
N THR A 32 6.11 7.37 8.19
CA THR A 32 6.84 8.64 8.09
C THR A 32 8.27 8.44 8.61
N LEU A 33 9.23 8.38 7.69
CA LEU A 33 10.66 8.33 7.95
C LEU A 33 11.09 9.64 8.64
N ASN A 34 11.46 9.51 9.92
CA ASN A 34 11.93 10.61 10.75
C ASN A 34 13.26 10.24 11.43
N PRO A 35 14.35 10.98 11.20
CA PRO A 35 14.44 12.10 10.25
C PRO A 35 14.28 11.65 8.79
N ALA A 36 13.89 12.57 7.91
CA ALA A 36 13.86 12.30 6.48
C ALA A 36 15.25 11.86 5.99
N SER A 37 15.29 11.11 4.89
CA SER A 37 16.57 10.76 4.25
C SER A 37 17.34 12.02 3.82
N SER A 38 18.64 11.87 3.54
CA SER A 38 19.47 12.98 3.02
C SER A 38 18.91 13.63 1.75
N ALA A 39 18.16 12.87 0.93
CA ALA A 39 17.49 13.35 -0.27
C ALA A 39 16.07 13.89 -0.03
N GLY A 40 15.60 13.92 1.23
CA GLY A 40 14.30 14.45 1.64
C GLY A 40 13.12 13.47 1.48
N HIS A 41 13.36 12.19 1.20
CA HIS A 41 12.29 11.18 1.22
C HIS A 41 11.80 10.93 2.64
N THR A 42 10.48 10.89 2.78
CA THR A 42 9.74 10.80 4.04
C THR A 42 8.93 9.54 4.14
N HIS A 43 8.69 8.80 3.05
CA HIS A 43 7.93 7.55 3.06
C HIS A 43 8.51 6.59 2.02
N VAL A 44 8.09 5.33 2.07
CA VAL A 44 8.29 4.36 0.99
C VAL A 44 6.92 3.95 0.46
N LEU A 45 6.71 4.07 -0.85
CA LEU A 45 5.53 3.54 -1.53
C LEU A 45 5.85 2.13 -2.02
N THR A 46 5.00 1.17 -1.66
CA THR A 46 5.15 -0.22 -2.08
C THR A 46 3.95 -0.68 -2.90
N ALA A 47 4.19 -1.59 -3.83
CA ALA A 47 3.17 -2.37 -4.53
C ALA A 47 3.53 -3.85 -4.45
N THR A 48 2.61 -4.68 -4.00
CA THR A 48 2.76 -6.13 -3.92
C THR A 48 1.74 -6.81 -4.82
N ASP A 49 2.21 -7.61 -5.78
CA ASP A 49 1.35 -8.51 -6.53
C ASP A 49 0.90 -9.64 -5.60
N TYR A 50 -0.42 -9.81 -5.46
CA TYR A 50 -0.95 -10.74 -4.48
C TYR A 50 -0.79 -12.21 -4.88
N PHE A 51 -0.62 -12.52 -6.17
CA PHE A 51 -0.40 -13.88 -6.64
C PHE A 51 1.06 -14.31 -6.45
N THR A 52 2.00 -13.62 -7.09
CA THR A 52 3.43 -13.96 -7.07
C THR A 52 4.16 -13.54 -5.79
N LYS A 53 3.55 -12.65 -5.00
CA LYS A 53 4.21 -11.95 -3.88
C LYS A 53 5.40 -11.10 -4.31
N TRP A 54 5.50 -10.76 -5.60
CA TRP A 54 6.48 -9.82 -6.10
C TRP A 54 6.20 -8.42 -5.55
N VAL A 55 7.26 -7.70 -5.16
CA VAL A 55 7.17 -6.40 -4.51
C VAL A 55 8.03 -5.38 -5.25
N GLU A 56 7.42 -4.23 -5.56
CA GLU A 56 8.12 -3.02 -5.98
C GLU A 56 8.05 -1.99 -4.84
N ALA A 57 9.15 -1.28 -4.59
CA ALA A 57 9.22 -0.28 -3.52
C ALA A 57 10.08 0.91 -3.91
N ILE A 58 9.52 2.13 -3.82
CA ILE A 58 10.25 3.37 -4.11
C ILE A 58 10.23 4.34 -2.92
N PRO A 59 11.32 5.08 -2.67
CA PRO A 59 11.31 6.17 -1.70
C PRO A 59 10.56 7.37 -2.27
N VAL A 60 9.70 8.01 -1.48
CA VAL A 60 8.88 9.16 -1.89
C VAL A 60 8.96 10.30 -0.89
N LYS A 61 8.74 11.53 -1.38
CA LYS A 61 8.80 12.75 -0.57
C LYS A 61 7.44 13.17 0.01
N SER A 62 6.35 12.63 -0.54
CA SER A 62 4.97 12.90 -0.13
C SER A 62 4.07 11.71 -0.48
N THR A 63 2.86 11.69 0.09
CA THR A 63 1.86 10.64 -0.09
C THR A 63 0.70 11.06 -1.00
N THR A 64 0.97 11.93 -1.98
CA THR A 64 -0.08 12.50 -2.84
C THR A 64 -0.49 11.53 -3.96
N SER A 65 -1.68 11.75 -4.52
CA SER A 65 -2.21 10.98 -5.65
C SER A 65 -1.29 11.01 -6.87
N GLU A 66 -0.62 12.13 -7.12
CA GLU A 66 0.27 12.30 -8.27
C GLU A 66 1.48 11.37 -8.15
N VAL A 67 2.04 11.23 -6.94
CA VAL A 67 3.14 10.29 -6.66
C VAL A 67 2.72 8.86 -6.93
N VAL A 68 1.52 8.46 -6.48
CA VAL A 68 0.99 7.11 -6.72
C VAL A 68 0.76 6.87 -8.22
N CYS A 69 0.18 7.84 -8.93
CA CYS A 69 -0.06 7.76 -10.37
C CYS A 69 1.24 7.63 -11.17
N SER A 70 2.27 8.42 -10.85
CA SER A 70 3.59 8.31 -11.46
C SER A 70 4.21 6.94 -11.18
N PHE A 71 4.17 6.50 -9.93
CA PHE A 71 4.69 5.18 -9.55
C PHE A 71 4.06 4.04 -10.37
N ILE A 72 2.74 3.99 -10.47
CA ILE A 72 2.03 2.96 -11.25
C ILE A 72 2.45 3.00 -12.72
N LYS A 73 2.51 4.19 -13.33
CA LYS A 73 2.88 4.33 -14.74
C LYS A 73 4.33 3.94 -15.03
N GLU A 74 5.25 4.32 -14.14
CA GLU A 74 6.70 4.23 -14.36
C GLU A 74 7.33 2.96 -13.78
N ASN A 75 6.64 2.20 -12.93
CA ASN A 75 7.22 1.04 -12.25
C ASN A 75 6.34 -0.22 -12.36
N ILE A 76 5.02 -0.07 -12.55
CA ILE A 76 4.09 -1.21 -12.60
C ILE A 76 3.65 -1.54 -14.03
N LEU A 77 3.37 -0.51 -14.85
CA LEU A 77 2.84 -0.67 -16.22
C LEU A 77 3.92 -0.66 -17.32
N VAL A 78 5.20 -0.64 -16.95
CA VAL A 78 6.33 -0.56 -17.89
C VAL A 78 6.46 -1.81 -18.75
#